data_AF-G6XHY6-F1
#
_entry.id   AF-G6XHY6-F1
#
_cell.length_a   1.000
_cell.length_b   1.000
_cell.length_c   1.000
_cell.angle_alpha   90.00
_cell.angle_beta   90.00
_cell.angle_gamma   90.00
#
_symmetry.space_group_name_H-M   'P 1'
#
loop_
_entity.id
_entity.type
_entity.pdbx_description
1 polymer ?
#
loop_
_entity_poly.entity_id
_entity_poly.type
_entity_poly.pdbx_seq_one_letter_code
_entity_poly.pdbx_strand_id
1 'polypeptide(L)'
;MAAVTNSYPNWPSFMATGNPANILPSTKVAAQFETKIDAEDGQAENTQLYTPAISGGTASDLTIKATGGTVFRTLENLLGGLLSICDFGAIADGEFDCAPAINLALASGVSAIFIPPGTYYCASTIIIPPNVALYGMSGPIMSNPPTKGCIFEFAESVGDCVRIGTVGGEVWQGARFENVAVMRQGGASSTIPSGSIGVHVVNSQGVVLRNICCYGHDDGFYVQGADPDGITLWMDFCNTGRIQSSHLVVDSFPEVRVSNSRFGMNGSGDLACTNYVSITGGNTGNAAGGPNTIAFTNCQFNQGGGVLVTNWLNFNNQTTGSISDTGLITVTNCYVETIKYGIVSDATWTTIRRLIVSNSEWNMEGAQWFALNPATSLEDCTFSNMVVFGNITLSATLNHVLFSNIYVDQDISVTSASATSVMSMNGVSCAGNLTIAGEWSNMLAVNMQHGDFTNTATGSVIFSDVAGTTYDSDYTYSVGEHSFFINYGTNSGARFQNDGNFVIYNNAAGAPVFSANATTGTVLADATLGTGVYTVAGLPTTSTTSDLKAGCMTFASNGRKPSEAAGAGTGVSVFYDGTKWCSMCDGNAVEA
;
A
#
# COMPACT_ATOMS: atom_id res chain seq x y z
N MET A 1 49.99 -12.87 68.59
CA MET A 1 50.18 -14.23 68.07
C MET A 1 51.66 -14.53 68.02
N ALA A 2 52.03 -15.74 68.44
CA ALA A 2 53.40 -16.22 68.55
C ALA A 2 54.08 -16.31 67.18
N ALA A 3 55.40 -16.11 67.16
CA ALA A 3 56.21 -16.32 65.97
C ALA A 3 56.11 -17.78 65.53
N VAL A 4 55.52 -18.01 64.35
CA VAL A 4 55.52 -19.34 63.72
C VAL A 4 56.93 -19.60 63.21
N THR A 5 57.68 -20.39 63.97
CA THR A 5 58.97 -20.94 63.54
C THR A 5 58.71 -21.94 62.43
N ASN A 6 58.98 -21.54 61.18
CA ASN A 6 59.04 -22.46 60.05
C ASN A 6 60.30 -23.32 60.21
N SER A 7 60.19 -24.45 60.91
CA SER A 7 61.25 -25.43 61.00
C SER A 7 61.42 -26.09 59.64
N TYR A 8 62.51 -25.77 58.94
CA TYR A 8 62.93 -26.51 57.75
C TYR A 8 62.89 -28.01 58.04
N PRO A 9 62.45 -28.85 57.09
CA PRO A 9 62.48 -30.30 57.27
C PRO A 9 63.93 -30.71 57.53
N ASN A 10 64.18 -31.33 58.69
CA ASN A 10 65.51 -31.66 59.21
C ASN A 10 66.14 -32.87 58.48
N TRP A 11 65.85 -33.05 57.19
CA TRP A 11 66.22 -34.23 56.42
C TRP A 11 67.32 -33.84 55.41
N PRO A 12 68.49 -34.51 55.44
CA PRO A 12 69.56 -34.21 54.50
C PRO A 12 69.12 -34.50 53.07
N SER A 13 69.29 -33.54 52.15
CA SER A 13 68.98 -33.76 50.74
C SER A 13 69.91 -34.82 50.14
N PHE A 14 69.45 -35.53 49.11
CA PHE A 14 70.33 -36.44 48.35
C PHE A 14 71.58 -35.72 47.83
N MET A 15 71.43 -34.45 47.45
CA MET A 15 72.53 -33.57 47.05
C MET A 15 73.57 -33.34 48.16
N ALA A 16 73.15 -33.40 49.42
CA ALA A 16 74.03 -33.23 50.58
C ALA A 16 74.72 -34.52 51.03
N THR A 17 74.11 -35.70 50.83
CA THR A 17 74.63 -36.96 51.40
C THR A 17 75.00 -38.03 50.39
N GLY A 18 74.56 -37.92 49.14
CA GLY A 18 74.74 -38.96 48.11
C GLY A 18 74.06 -40.29 48.43
N ASN A 19 73.24 -40.39 49.49
CA ASN A 19 72.59 -41.63 49.90
C ASN A 19 71.20 -41.76 49.24
N PRO A 20 70.98 -42.74 48.33
CA PRO A 20 69.70 -42.93 47.65
C PRO A 20 68.52 -43.20 48.60
N ALA A 21 68.78 -43.69 49.82
CA ALA A 21 67.75 -43.88 50.84
C ALA A 21 67.15 -42.55 51.38
N ASN A 22 67.83 -41.42 51.13
CA ASN A 22 67.33 -40.09 51.45
C ASN A 22 66.46 -39.49 50.33
N ILE A 23 66.33 -40.18 49.19
CA ILE A 23 65.32 -39.86 48.19
C ILE A 23 64.00 -40.40 48.72
N LEU A 24 63.19 -39.49 49.25
CA LEU A 24 61.85 -39.79 49.74
C LEU A 24 61.05 -40.54 48.64
N PRO A 25 60.50 -41.74 48.92
CA PRO A 25 59.61 -42.41 47.96
C PRO A 25 58.37 -41.53 47.70
N SER A 26 57.90 -41.51 46.46
CA SER A 26 56.86 -40.57 45.96
C SER A 26 55.59 -40.53 46.81
N THR A 27 55.23 -41.65 47.45
CA THR A 27 54.07 -41.77 48.33
C THR A 27 54.20 -40.96 49.63
N LYS A 28 55.41 -40.79 50.16
CA LYS A 28 55.65 -39.92 51.33
C LYS A 28 55.74 -38.44 50.95
N VAL A 29 56.12 -38.13 49.72
CA VAL A 29 56.07 -36.76 49.18
C VAL A 29 54.61 -36.35 48.92
N ALA A 30 53.80 -37.23 48.34
CA ALA A 30 52.38 -37.01 48.10
C ALA A 30 51.59 -36.76 49.40
N ALA A 31 51.82 -37.57 50.45
CA ALA A 31 51.19 -37.38 51.75
C ALA A 31 51.59 -36.05 52.45
N GLN A 32 52.72 -35.45 52.09
CA GLN A 32 53.13 -34.13 52.60
C GLN A 32 52.62 -32.96 51.78
N PHE A 33 52.25 -33.15 50.50
CA PHE A 33 51.52 -32.14 49.75
C PHE A 33 50.05 -32.06 50.17
N GLU A 34 49.42 -33.20 50.50
CA GLU A 34 48.05 -33.24 51.06
C GLU A 34 47.96 -32.57 52.44
N THR A 35 49.06 -32.52 53.22
CA THR A 35 49.10 -31.86 54.54
C THR A 35 49.67 -30.44 54.52
N LYS A 36 50.09 -29.91 53.36
CA LYS A 36 50.62 -28.53 53.24
C LYS A 36 49.70 -27.56 52.48
N ILE A 37 48.56 -28.02 51.97
CA ILE A 37 47.41 -27.14 51.75
C ILE A 37 46.60 -27.16 53.04
N ASP A 38 47.22 -26.65 54.11
CA ASP A 38 46.59 -26.47 55.39
C ASP A 38 45.90 -25.10 55.38
N ALA A 39 44.58 -25.12 55.27
CA ALA A 39 43.73 -23.97 55.53
C ALA A 39 43.09 -24.09 56.92
N GLU A 40 43.85 -24.50 57.94
CA GLU A 40 43.43 -24.28 59.32
C GLU A 40 43.49 -22.78 59.65
N ASP A 41 42.37 -22.27 60.19
CA ASP A 41 41.90 -20.88 60.30
C ASP A 41 41.16 -20.27 59.08
N GLY A 42 40.90 -21.05 58.03
CA GLY A 42 39.74 -20.81 57.16
C GLY A 42 39.73 -19.57 56.27
N GLN A 43 40.84 -18.85 56.09
CA GLN A 43 40.99 -17.92 54.95
C GLN A 43 42.42 -17.93 54.41
N ALA A 44 42.56 -18.37 53.16
CA ALA A 44 43.73 -18.10 52.35
C ALA A 44 43.69 -16.62 51.91
N GLU A 45 43.93 -15.68 52.83
CA GLU A 45 44.00 -14.25 52.48
C GLU A 45 45.19 -14.02 51.53
N ASN A 46 44.92 -13.37 50.38
CA ASN A 46 45.88 -13.08 49.31
C ASN A 46 46.47 -14.26 48.53
N THR A 47 45.87 -15.45 48.59
CA THR A 47 46.19 -16.47 47.58
C THR A 47 45.45 -16.11 46.30
N GLN A 48 46.12 -15.36 45.41
CA GLN A 48 45.68 -15.31 44.02
C GLN A 48 45.87 -16.71 43.43
N LEU A 49 44.82 -17.53 43.51
CA LEU A 49 44.65 -18.63 42.57
C LEU A 49 44.68 -17.97 41.19
N TYR A 50 45.81 -18.10 40.50
CA TYR A 50 45.89 -17.84 39.07
C TYR A 50 44.94 -18.85 38.43
N THR A 51 43.71 -18.38 38.25
CA THR A 51 42.57 -18.97 37.52
C THR A 51 42.68 -20.48 37.33
N PRO A 52 41.87 -21.32 38.02
CA PRO A 52 41.61 -22.63 37.44
C PRO A 52 41.07 -22.37 36.04
N ALA A 53 41.82 -22.76 35.01
CA ALA A 53 41.23 -22.95 33.71
C ALA A 53 40.18 -24.03 33.94
N ILE A 54 38.91 -23.62 34.03
CA ILE A 54 37.79 -24.56 34.08
C ILE A 54 37.71 -25.16 32.68
N SER A 55 38.52 -26.18 32.44
CA SER A 55 38.47 -27.03 31.27
C SER A 55 37.39 -28.08 31.54
N GLY A 56 36.13 -27.74 31.26
CA GLY A 56 35.02 -28.70 31.24
C GLY A 56 34.06 -28.71 32.45
N GLY A 57 33.84 -27.57 33.11
CA GLY A 57 32.78 -27.41 34.13
C GLY A 57 31.55 -26.67 33.59
N THR A 58 30.36 -26.96 34.13
CA THR A 58 29.13 -26.21 33.85
C THR A 58 29.06 -24.96 34.74
N ALA A 59 28.42 -23.89 34.27
CA ALA A 59 28.15 -22.70 35.07
C ALA A 59 26.87 -22.84 35.93
N SER A 60 26.35 -24.07 36.08
CA SER A 60 25.09 -24.40 36.74
C SER A 60 25.08 -23.97 38.21
N ASP A 61 26.23 -24.04 38.87
CA ASP A 61 26.32 -23.82 40.32
C ASP A 61 26.69 -22.37 40.68
N LEU A 62 27.10 -21.57 39.70
CA LEU A 62 27.48 -20.18 39.94
C LEU A 62 26.23 -19.30 39.96
N THR A 63 25.74 -18.96 41.14
CA THR A 63 24.63 -18.01 41.29
C THR A 63 25.13 -16.56 41.21
N ILE A 64 24.45 -15.76 40.41
CA ILE A 64 24.74 -14.35 40.19
C ILE A 64 23.48 -13.51 40.33
N LYS A 65 23.67 -12.25 40.69
CA LYS A 65 22.61 -11.23 40.75
C LYS A 65 23.09 -10.04 39.95
N ALA A 66 22.37 -9.68 38.89
CA ALA A 66 22.69 -8.49 38.12
C ALA A 66 22.59 -7.25 39.01
N THR A 67 23.50 -6.29 38.83
CA THR A 67 23.43 -4.98 39.49
C THR A 67 22.08 -4.32 39.15
N GLY A 68 21.27 -4.03 40.17
CA GLY A 68 19.91 -3.51 40.01
C GLY A 68 18.79 -4.57 39.92
N GLY A 69 19.12 -5.85 39.74
CA GLY A 69 18.16 -6.95 39.80
C GLY A 69 17.82 -7.35 41.24
N THR A 70 16.64 -7.92 41.47
CA THR A 70 16.20 -8.44 42.78
C THR A 70 16.28 -9.96 42.90
N VAL A 71 16.47 -10.67 41.78
CA VAL A 71 16.43 -12.13 41.70
C VAL A 71 17.83 -12.70 41.43
N PHE A 72 18.25 -13.68 42.23
CA PHE A 72 19.44 -14.49 41.96
C PHE A 72 19.10 -15.54 40.90
N ARG A 73 20.01 -15.75 39.96
CA ARG A 73 19.91 -16.77 38.90
C ARG A 73 21.26 -17.45 38.74
N THR A 74 21.29 -18.70 38.33
CA THR A 74 22.55 -19.34 37.93
C THR A 74 23.10 -18.61 36.71
N LEU A 75 24.42 -18.55 36.56
CA LEU A 75 25.08 -17.95 35.39
C LEU A 75 24.65 -18.70 34.13
N GLU A 76 24.49 -20.02 34.23
CA GLU A 76 23.86 -20.83 33.19
C GLU A 76 22.46 -20.32 32.82
N ASN A 77 21.56 -20.08 33.78
CA ASN A 77 20.22 -19.55 33.47
C ASN A 77 20.28 -18.11 32.92
N LEU A 78 21.27 -17.31 33.30
CA LEU A 78 21.46 -15.99 32.71
C LEU A 78 21.92 -16.08 31.26
N LEU A 79 22.94 -16.90 30.98
CA LEU A 79 23.52 -17.05 29.65
C LEU A 79 22.63 -17.88 28.73
N GLY A 80 21.84 -18.81 29.26
CA GLY A 80 20.85 -19.59 28.52
C GLY A 80 19.70 -18.74 27.97
N GLY A 81 19.48 -17.54 28.50
CA GLY A 81 18.59 -16.55 27.89
C GLY A 81 19.23 -15.75 26.74
N LEU A 82 20.53 -15.96 26.48
CA LEU A 82 21.34 -15.24 25.51
C LEU A 82 22.06 -16.21 24.56
N LEU A 83 21.51 -17.41 24.35
CA LEU A 83 22.13 -18.39 23.46
C LEU A 83 22.31 -17.81 22.07
N SER A 84 23.53 -17.92 21.57
CA SER A 84 23.91 -17.50 20.24
C SER A 84 24.00 -18.70 19.30
N ILE A 85 23.76 -18.49 18.01
CA ILE A 85 24.05 -19.51 16.99
C ILE A 85 25.53 -19.97 17.02
N CYS A 86 26.45 -19.13 17.51
CA CYS A 86 27.86 -19.50 17.67
C CYS A 86 28.09 -20.53 18.80
N ASP A 87 27.22 -20.60 19.81
CA ASP A 87 27.28 -21.63 20.86
C ASP A 87 26.96 -23.03 20.29
N PHE A 88 26.35 -23.09 19.10
CA PHE A 88 26.02 -24.31 18.36
C PHE A 88 26.97 -24.57 17.20
N GLY A 89 28.07 -23.80 17.09
CA GLY A 89 29.12 -24.01 16.10
C GLY A 89 28.98 -23.22 14.79
N ALA A 90 28.10 -22.22 14.71
CA ALA A 90 28.06 -21.32 13.56
C ALA A 90 29.31 -20.41 13.51
N ILE A 91 29.90 -20.25 12.33
CA ILE A 91 31.12 -19.44 12.10
C ILE A 91 30.80 -18.32 11.11
N ALA A 92 31.09 -17.09 11.49
CA ALA A 92 30.80 -15.89 10.70
C ALA A 92 31.85 -15.60 9.62
N ASP A 93 32.27 -16.60 8.85
CA ASP A 93 33.33 -16.49 7.83
C ASP A 93 32.81 -16.40 6.38
N GLY A 94 31.51 -16.62 6.16
CA GLY A 94 30.90 -16.65 4.82
C GLY A 94 31.30 -17.88 3.97
N GLU A 95 31.98 -18.86 4.55
CA GLU A 95 32.45 -20.06 3.83
C GLU A 95 31.92 -21.35 4.47
N PHE A 96 31.90 -21.42 5.80
CA PHE A 96 31.43 -22.58 6.55
C PHE A 96 29.90 -22.68 6.53
N ASP A 97 29.36 -23.87 6.23
CA ASP A 97 27.92 -24.10 6.26
C ASP A 97 27.39 -24.06 7.70
N CYS A 98 26.75 -22.95 8.03
CA CYS A 98 26.18 -22.65 9.33
C CYS A 98 24.75 -23.16 9.47
N ALA A 99 24.09 -23.62 8.41
CA ALA A 99 22.69 -24.03 8.47
C ALA A 99 22.43 -25.16 9.49
N PRO A 100 23.29 -26.20 9.63
CA PRO A 100 23.12 -27.21 10.68
C PRO A 100 23.20 -26.63 12.09
N ALA A 101 24.16 -25.73 12.35
CA ALA A 101 24.35 -25.10 13.67
C ALA A 101 23.17 -24.18 14.03
N ILE A 102 22.69 -23.38 13.07
CA ILE A 102 21.55 -22.48 13.28
C ILE A 102 20.27 -23.28 13.55
N ASN A 103 20.01 -24.34 12.77
CA ASN A 103 18.84 -25.20 12.99
C ASN A 103 18.94 -25.98 14.32
N LEU A 104 20.14 -26.37 14.76
CA LEU A 104 20.35 -26.97 16.08
C LEU A 104 20.05 -25.98 17.20
N ALA A 105 20.45 -24.71 17.04
CA ALA A 105 20.11 -23.65 17.98
C ALA A 105 18.58 -23.48 18.08
N LEU A 106 17.89 -23.41 16.93
CA LEU A 106 16.44 -23.26 16.84
C LEU A 106 15.69 -24.45 17.45
N ALA A 107 16.27 -25.65 17.42
CA ALA A 107 15.73 -26.86 18.03
C ALA A 107 16.06 -27.01 19.53
N SER A 108 16.82 -26.10 20.14
CA SER A 108 17.27 -26.24 21.54
C SER A 108 16.16 -26.04 22.59
N GLY A 109 15.00 -25.53 22.18
CA GLY A 109 13.86 -25.25 23.06
C GLY A 109 13.91 -23.88 23.76
N VAL A 110 14.91 -23.05 23.48
CA VAL A 110 14.92 -21.66 23.95
C VAL A 110 14.00 -20.77 23.11
N SER A 111 13.40 -19.77 23.73
CA SER A 111 12.46 -18.86 23.06
C SER A 111 13.12 -17.71 22.30
N ALA A 112 14.42 -17.49 22.48
CA ALA A 112 15.16 -16.41 21.83
C ALA A 112 16.60 -16.81 21.53
N ILE A 113 17.03 -16.63 20.28
CA ILE A 113 18.36 -16.99 19.78
C ILE A 113 18.98 -15.78 19.12
N PHE A 114 20.21 -15.51 19.53
CA PHE A 114 20.97 -14.36 19.12
C PHE A 114 21.91 -14.65 17.94
N ILE A 115 21.93 -13.74 16.95
CA ILE A 115 22.84 -13.77 15.81
C ILE A 115 23.87 -12.64 15.97
N PRO A 116 25.14 -12.95 16.25
CA PRO A 116 26.21 -11.96 16.22
C PRO A 116 26.36 -11.34 14.81
N PRO A 117 26.86 -10.10 14.69
CA PRO A 117 27.21 -9.54 13.39
C PRO A 117 28.25 -10.42 12.67
N GLY A 118 28.03 -10.68 11.38
CA GLY A 118 28.77 -11.67 10.62
C GLY A 118 28.06 -12.08 9.34
N THR A 119 28.79 -12.73 8.43
CA THR A 119 28.22 -13.41 7.26
C THR A 119 28.25 -14.91 7.52
N TYR A 120 27.10 -15.56 7.44
CA TYR A 120 26.92 -16.98 7.71
C TYR A 120 26.43 -17.66 6.43
N TYR A 121 27.29 -18.49 5.83
CA TYR A 121 26.92 -19.27 4.66
C TYR A 121 25.95 -20.40 5.06
N CYS A 122 24.90 -20.61 4.27
CA CYS A 122 23.83 -21.57 4.56
C CYS A 122 23.53 -22.41 3.31
N ALA A 123 23.89 -23.70 3.35
CA ALA A 123 23.65 -24.63 2.23
C ALA A 123 22.26 -25.30 2.28
N SER A 124 21.46 -25.01 3.32
CA SER A 124 20.10 -25.52 3.49
C SER A 124 19.19 -24.47 4.15
N THR A 125 17.87 -24.70 4.10
CA THR A 125 16.85 -23.83 4.69
C THR A 125 17.02 -23.68 6.20
N ILE A 126 16.85 -22.47 6.71
CA ILE A 126 16.70 -22.19 8.14
C ILE A 126 15.23 -22.25 8.52
N ILE A 127 14.86 -23.10 9.48
CA ILE A 127 13.47 -23.29 9.91
C ILE A 127 13.28 -22.67 11.29
N ILE A 128 12.56 -21.55 11.37
CA ILE A 128 12.21 -20.92 12.64
C ILE A 128 10.94 -21.58 13.17
N PRO A 129 11.02 -22.35 14.27
CA PRO A 129 9.85 -22.99 14.84
C PRO A 129 8.96 -21.95 15.53
N PRO A 130 7.71 -22.31 15.84
CA PRO A 130 6.83 -21.42 16.57
C PRO A 130 7.36 -21.09 17.97
N ASN A 131 6.95 -19.94 18.50
CA ASN A 131 7.37 -19.37 19.78
C ASN A 131 8.88 -19.08 19.93
N VAL A 132 9.62 -19.01 18.82
CA VAL A 132 11.04 -18.67 18.82
C VAL A 132 11.29 -17.32 18.15
N ALA A 133 12.12 -16.50 18.78
CA ALA A 133 12.66 -15.26 18.25
C ALA A 133 14.11 -15.48 17.78
N LEU A 134 14.38 -15.28 16.50
CA LEU A 134 15.73 -15.27 15.94
C LEU A 134 16.09 -13.83 15.59
N TYR A 135 17.12 -13.26 16.23
CA TYR A 135 17.39 -11.83 16.12
C TYR A 135 18.88 -11.47 16.07
N GLY A 136 19.22 -10.49 15.23
CA GLY A 136 20.54 -9.85 15.18
C GLY A 136 20.64 -8.54 15.98
N MET A 137 21.85 -7.98 16.12
CA MET A 137 22.06 -6.63 16.73
C MET A 137 22.03 -5.48 15.72
N SER A 138 21.91 -5.79 14.43
CA SER A 138 22.11 -4.79 13.39
C SER A 138 20.91 -3.86 13.30
N GLY A 139 21.14 -2.54 13.19
CA GLY A 139 20.09 -1.60 12.79
C GLY A 139 19.59 -1.86 11.36
N PRO A 140 18.74 -0.98 10.82
CA PRO A 140 18.23 -1.05 9.44
C PRO A 140 19.30 -1.43 8.41
N ILE A 141 19.18 -2.58 7.76
CA ILE A 141 20.11 -3.00 6.70
C ILE A 141 19.58 -2.47 5.36
N MET A 142 20.20 -1.39 4.87
CA MET A 142 19.75 -0.61 3.70
C MET A 142 20.81 -0.52 2.59
N SER A 143 21.85 -1.36 2.58
CA SER A 143 22.87 -1.35 1.52
C SER A 143 22.49 -2.29 0.37
N ASN A 144 22.85 -1.92 -0.86
CA ASN A 144 22.63 -2.70 -2.08
C ASN A 144 24.00 -3.08 -2.70
N PRO A 145 24.51 -4.31 -2.50
CA PRO A 145 23.99 -5.39 -1.64
C PRO A 145 24.24 -5.14 -0.14
N PRO A 146 23.59 -5.91 0.76
CA PRO A 146 23.95 -6.00 2.18
C PRO A 146 25.43 -6.40 2.36
N THR A 147 26.21 -5.62 3.13
CA THR A 147 27.65 -5.91 3.38
C THR A 147 28.05 -5.83 4.84
N LYS A 148 27.13 -5.41 5.72
CA LYS A 148 27.36 -5.26 7.16
C LYS A 148 26.16 -5.75 7.94
N GLY A 149 26.41 -6.18 9.17
CA GLY A 149 25.39 -6.63 10.09
C GLY A 149 25.32 -8.15 10.19
N CYS A 150 24.13 -8.68 10.44
CA CYS A 150 23.86 -10.12 10.51
C CYS A 150 23.35 -10.56 9.13
N ILE A 151 24.17 -11.31 8.39
CA ILE A 151 23.88 -11.71 7.02
C ILE A 151 23.82 -13.23 6.96
N PHE A 152 22.70 -13.76 6.50
CA PHE A 152 22.59 -15.14 6.05
C PHE A 152 22.75 -15.16 4.53
N GLU A 153 23.82 -15.81 4.05
CA GLU A 153 24.11 -15.98 2.64
C GLU A 153 23.81 -17.41 2.22
N PHE A 154 22.80 -17.59 1.37
CA PHE A 154 22.30 -18.91 0.99
C PHE A 154 22.86 -19.37 -0.35
N ALA A 155 23.21 -20.65 -0.44
CA ALA A 155 23.60 -21.29 -1.70
C ALA A 155 22.48 -21.16 -2.76
N GLU A 156 22.85 -21.08 -4.05
CA GLU A 156 21.88 -20.99 -5.15
C GLU A 156 20.92 -22.20 -5.20
N SER A 157 21.31 -23.36 -4.67
CA SER A 157 20.48 -24.57 -4.66
C SER A 157 19.34 -24.58 -3.63
N VAL A 158 19.31 -23.64 -2.69
CA VAL A 158 18.27 -23.59 -1.66
C VAL A 158 16.97 -23.07 -2.28
N GLY A 159 15.81 -23.69 -2.03
CA GLY A 159 14.52 -23.14 -2.51
C GLY A 159 14.08 -21.96 -1.65
N ASP A 160 13.69 -22.28 -0.42
CA ASP A 160 13.34 -21.32 0.62
C ASP A 160 14.57 -21.08 1.50
N CYS A 161 15.05 -19.85 1.57
CA CYS A 161 16.18 -19.51 2.42
C CYS A 161 15.79 -19.61 3.91
N VAL A 162 14.80 -18.81 4.33
CA VAL A 162 14.26 -18.86 5.70
C VAL A 162 12.79 -19.26 5.63
N ARG A 163 12.39 -20.26 6.42
CA ARG A 163 11.01 -20.69 6.58
C ARG A 163 10.53 -20.47 8.02
N ILE A 164 9.36 -19.85 8.16
CA ILE A 164 8.69 -19.64 9.43
C ILE A 164 7.37 -20.38 9.42
N GLY A 165 7.19 -21.31 10.36
CA GLY A 165 6.05 -22.23 10.37
C GLY A 165 6.22 -23.42 9.43
N THR A 166 5.19 -24.28 9.39
CA THR A 166 5.19 -25.51 8.59
C THR A 166 3.80 -25.74 8.01
N VAL A 167 3.75 -26.37 6.83
CA VAL A 167 2.48 -26.86 6.26
C VAL A 167 1.89 -27.90 7.22
N GLY A 168 0.68 -27.64 7.72
CA GLY A 168 -0.01 -28.49 8.69
C GLY A 168 0.51 -28.40 10.14
N GLY A 169 1.33 -27.39 10.47
CA GLY A 169 1.82 -27.15 11.83
C GLY A 169 0.79 -26.55 12.80
N GLU A 170 1.18 -26.38 14.07
CA GLU A 170 0.38 -25.65 15.05
C GLU A 170 0.24 -24.18 14.65
N VAL A 171 -0.89 -23.84 14.04
CA VAL A 171 -1.22 -22.48 13.55
C VAL A 171 -1.20 -21.39 14.61
N TRP A 172 -1.40 -21.73 15.88
CA TRP A 172 -1.70 -20.77 16.95
C TRP A 172 -0.47 -20.12 17.59
N GLN A 173 0.71 -20.27 16.99
CA GLN A 173 1.98 -19.85 17.57
C GLN A 173 2.77 -19.02 16.56
N GLY A 174 3.23 -17.84 17.01
CA GLY A 174 4.00 -16.90 16.20
C GLY A 174 5.48 -17.06 16.39
N ALA A 175 6.25 -16.48 15.48
CA ALA A 175 7.71 -16.39 15.59
C ALA A 175 8.16 -14.96 15.34
N ARG A 176 9.38 -14.64 15.76
CA ARG A 176 9.99 -13.34 15.45
C ARG A 176 11.27 -13.55 14.67
N PHE A 177 11.43 -12.81 13.59
CA PHE A 177 12.67 -12.74 12.84
C PHE A 177 13.06 -11.29 12.67
N GLU A 178 14.19 -10.89 13.28
CA GLU A 178 14.55 -9.48 13.41
C GLU A 178 16.02 -9.18 13.07
N ASN A 179 16.29 -8.06 12.41
CA ASN A 179 17.62 -7.49 12.21
C ASN A 179 18.60 -8.38 11.42
N VAL A 180 18.14 -9.02 10.34
CA VAL A 180 18.92 -9.94 9.52
C VAL A 180 18.72 -9.66 8.04
N ALA A 181 19.82 -9.69 7.28
CA ALA A 181 19.77 -9.75 5.83
C ALA A 181 19.79 -11.20 5.36
N VAL A 182 18.86 -11.55 4.49
CA VAL A 182 18.77 -12.84 3.80
C VAL A 182 19.16 -12.58 2.35
N MET A 183 20.28 -13.14 1.91
CA MET A 183 20.79 -12.93 0.55
C MET A 183 21.22 -14.24 -0.10
N ARG A 184 21.27 -14.25 -1.44
CA ARG A 184 21.90 -15.33 -2.20
C ARG A 184 23.39 -15.13 -2.34
N GLN A 185 24.12 -16.25 -2.36
CA GLN A 185 25.52 -16.30 -2.72
C GLN A 185 25.77 -15.66 -4.09
N GLY A 186 26.93 -15.02 -4.26
CA GLY A 186 27.30 -14.32 -5.49
C GLY A 186 26.72 -12.90 -5.63
N GLY A 187 25.90 -12.48 -4.65
CA GLY A 187 25.43 -11.09 -4.51
C GLY A 187 24.75 -10.55 -5.76
N ALA A 188 25.25 -9.42 -6.28
CA ALA A 188 24.67 -8.77 -7.46
C ALA A 188 24.89 -9.56 -8.77
N SER A 189 25.81 -10.52 -8.79
CA SER A 189 26.27 -11.23 -10.00
C SER A 189 25.66 -12.61 -10.20
N SER A 190 24.99 -13.18 -9.19
CA SER A 190 24.43 -14.53 -9.27
C SER A 190 23.20 -14.63 -10.15
N THR A 191 23.02 -15.78 -10.81
CA THR A 191 21.74 -16.06 -11.47
C THR A 191 20.71 -16.31 -10.39
N ILE A 192 19.58 -15.60 -10.41
CA ILE A 192 18.51 -15.84 -9.44
C ILE A 192 17.80 -17.15 -9.82
N PRO A 193 17.79 -18.18 -8.96
CA PRO A 193 17.06 -19.40 -9.24
C PRO A 193 15.56 -19.11 -9.28
N SER A 194 14.86 -19.55 -10.33
CA SER A 194 13.40 -19.39 -10.40
C SER A 194 12.72 -20.15 -9.26
N GLY A 195 11.69 -19.55 -8.67
CA GLY A 195 10.98 -20.05 -7.49
C GLY A 195 11.77 -19.91 -6.18
N SER A 196 12.93 -19.24 -6.19
CA SER A 196 13.67 -18.99 -4.95
C SER A 196 12.94 -17.97 -4.07
N ILE A 197 12.82 -18.29 -2.77
CA ILE A 197 12.15 -17.43 -1.79
C ILE A 197 13.16 -16.98 -0.73
N GLY A 198 13.18 -15.68 -0.43
CA GLY A 198 13.98 -15.12 0.67
C GLY A 198 13.43 -15.53 2.03
N VAL A 199 12.24 -15.05 2.38
CA VAL A 199 11.55 -15.41 3.63
C VAL A 199 10.17 -15.96 3.30
N HIS A 200 9.93 -17.21 3.69
CA HIS A 200 8.67 -17.93 3.48
C HIS A 200 7.95 -18.11 4.82
N VAL A 201 6.81 -17.44 5.01
CA VAL A 201 5.94 -17.61 6.16
C VAL A 201 4.79 -18.54 5.75
N VAL A 202 4.63 -19.66 6.46
CA VAL A 202 3.67 -20.70 6.11
C VAL A 202 2.82 -21.06 7.32
N ASN A 203 1.50 -20.89 7.19
CA ASN A 203 0.50 -21.34 8.18
C ASN A 203 0.85 -20.98 9.64
N SER A 204 1.33 -19.76 9.86
CA SER A 204 1.71 -19.29 11.20
C SER A 204 0.89 -18.06 11.58
N GLN A 205 0.60 -17.90 12.87
CA GLN A 205 -0.12 -16.76 13.40
C GLN A 205 0.78 -15.86 14.23
N GLY A 206 0.67 -14.56 14.02
CA GLY A 206 1.33 -13.57 14.85
C GLY A 206 2.84 -13.50 14.61
N VAL A 207 3.25 -13.78 13.37
CA VAL A 207 4.64 -13.64 12.94
C VAL A 207 5.01 -12.16 12.92
N VAL A 208 6.21 -11.85 13.41
CA VAL A 208 6.79 -10.51 13.34
C VAL A 208 8.07 -10.59 12.53
N LEU A 209 8.10 -9.87 11.42
CA LEU A 209 9.31 -9.57 10.66
C LEU A 209 9.68 -8.11 10.94
N ARG A 210 10.86 -7.87 11.51
CA ARG A 210 11.33 -6.50 11.77
C ARG A 210 12.73 -6.30 11.23
N ASN A 211 12.94 -5.26 10.43
CA ASN A 211 14.27 -4.95 9.90
C ASN A 211 14.90 -6.18 9.22
N ILE A 212 14.12 -6.80 8.33
CA ILE A 212 14.58 -7.90 7.49
C ILE A 212 14.88 -7.37 6.11
N CYS A 213 16.00 -7.78 5.53
CA CYS A 213 16.38 -7.40 4.18
C CYS A 213 16.50 -8.64 3.28
N CYS A 214 15.63 -8.83 2.29
CA CYS A 214 15.77 -9.90 1.30
C CYS A 214 16.47 -9.38 0.03
N TYR A 215 17.53 -10.05 -0.42
CA TYR A 215 18.31 -9.60 -1.58
C TYR A 215 18.65 -10.74 -2.56
N GLY A 216 18.31 -10.57 -3.84
CA GLY A 216 18.71 -11.51 -4.89
C GLY A 216 17.86 -12.78 -4.95
N HIS A 217 16.54 -12.67 -4.84
CA HIS A 217 15.59 -13.80 -4.85
C HIS A 217 14.57 -13.66 -5.97
N ASP A 218 13.91 -14.75 -6.36
CA ASP A 218 12.78 -14.67 -7.30
C ASP A 218 11.62 -13.96 -6.59
N ASP A 219 11.24 -14.45 -5.41
CA ASP A 219 10.31 -13.78 -4.51
C ASP A 219 11.01 -13.36 -3.20
N GLY A 220 10.86 -12.09 -2.83
CA GLY A 220 11.52 -11.54 -1.63
C GLY A 220 10.90 -12.09 -0.35
N PHE A 221 9.62 -11.79 -0.15
CA PHE A 221 8.79 -12.29 0.94
C PHE A 221 7.61 -13.08 0.35
N TYR A 222 7.39 -14.30 0.84
CA TYR A 222 6.25 -15.12 0.47
C TYR A 222 5.45 -15.46 1.73
N VAL A 223 4.17 -15.09 1.76
CA VAL A 223 3.25 -15.42 2.86
C VAL A 223 2.18 -16.35 2.33
N GLN A 224 2.19 -17.59 2.82
CA GLN A 224 1.29 -18.65 2.38
C GLN A 224 0.34 -19.08 3.51
N GLY A 225 -0.96 -18.99 3.23
CA GLY A 225 -2.01 -19.59 4.06
C GLY A 225 -2.53 -20.89 3.43
N ALA A 226 -2.84 -21.88 4.25
CA ALA A 226 -3.51 -23.11 3.89
C ALA A 226 -4.19 -23.69 5.14
N ASP A 227 -5.34 -24.34 4.99
CA ASP A 227 -6.13 -24.88 6.10
C ASP A 227 -5.35 -25.95 6.92
N PRO A 228 -5.24 -25.83 8.26
CA PRO A 228 -5.67 -24.72 9.10
C PRO A 228 -4.82 -23.47 8.89
N ASP A 229 -5.48 -22.31 8.73
CA ASP A 229 -4.83 -21.08 8.26
C ASP A 229 -4.03 -20.37 9.37
N GLY A 230 -2.82 -19.91 9.05
CA GLY A 230 -2.17 -18.84 9.82
C GLY A 230 -3.01 -17.57 9.74
N ILE A 231 -2.96 -16.70 10.75
CA ILE A 231 -3.87 -15.53 10.79
C ILE A 231 -3.15 -14.23 10.40
N THR A 232 -2.12 -13.84 11.17
CA THR A 232 -1.55 -12.49 11.08
C THR A 232 -0.04 -12.47 10.89
N LEU A 233 0.44 -11.61 10.00
CA LEU A 233 1.84 -11.21 9.84
C LEU A 233 1.98 -9.69 10.03
N TRP A 234 2.94 -9.28 10.86
CA TRP A 234 3.40 -7.90 10.97
C TRP A 234 4.82 -7.75 10.42
N MET A 235 4.97 -6.87 9.43
CA MET A 235 6.24 -6.49 8.82
C MET A 235 6.53 -5.02 9.13
N ASP A 236 7.70 -4.73 9.69
CA ASP A 236 8.11 -3.35 10.00
C ASP A 236 9.57 -3.12 9.61
N PHE A 237 9.86 -2.01 8.91
CA PHE A 237 11.19 -1.71 8.37
C PHE A 237 11.81 -2.84 7.52
N CYS A 238 10.97 -3.60 6.81
CA CYS A 238 11.44 -4.68 5.96
C CYS A 238 11.83 -4.14 4.58
N ASN A 239 12.93 -4.65 4.02
CA ASN A 239 13.51 -4.19 2.78
C ASN A 239 13.66 -5.34 1.78
N THR A 240 13.55 -5.01 0.50
CA THR A 240 13.91 -5.94 -0.58
C THR A 240 14.71 -5.24 -1.66
N GLY A 241 15.63 -5.96 -2.30
CA GLY A 241 16.40 -5.46 -3.44
C GLY A 241 16.75 -6.61 -4.38
N ARG A 242 16.95 -6.29 -5.67
CA ARG A 242 17.30 -7.31 -6.68
C ARG A 242 16.34 -8.51 -6.69
N ILE A 243 15.05 -8.25 -6.87
CA ILE A 243 13.99 -9.27 -6.92
C ILE A 243 13.56 -9.49 -8.37
N GLN A 244 13.26 -10.72 -8.79
CA GLN A 244 12.94 -11.04 -10.20
C GLN A 244 11.43 -11.22 -10.47
N SER A 245 10.69 -11.88 -9.59
CA SER A 245 9.24 -12.07 -9.70
C SER A 245 8.51 -11.02 -8.87
N SER A 246 8.44 -11.20 -7.54
CA SER A 246 7.60 -10.39 -6.67
C SER A 246 8.30 -10.02 -5.36
N HIS A 247 8.29 -8.74 -5.00
CA HIS A 247 8.89 -8.32 -3.73
C HIS A 247 8.12 -8.86 -2.51
N LEU A 248 6.79 -8.95 -2.60
CA LEU A 248 5.91 -9.60 -1.65
C LEU A 248 4.82 -10.41 -2.38
N VAL A 249 4.66 -11.67 -2.01
CA VAL A 249 3.54 -12.53 -2.43
C VAL A 249 2.66 -12.81 -1.23
N VAL A 250 1.38 -12.45 -1.31
CA VAL A 250 0.34 -12.82 -0.35
C VAL A 250 -0.53 -13.90 -0.98
N ASP A 251 -0.23 -15.15 -0.67
CA ASP A 251 -0.92 -16.33 -1.18
C ASP A 251 -1.86 -16.87 -0.11
N SER A 252 -3.15 -16.60 -0.26
CA SER A 252 -4.16 -17.15 0.64
C SER A 252 -3.93 -16.81 2.11
N PHE A 253 -3.14 -15.78 2.46
CA PHE A 253 -2.84 -15.46 3.87
C PHE A 253 -3.84 -14.41 4.40
N PRO A 254 -4.56 -14.64 5.52
CA PRO A 254 -5.64 -13.77 5.96
C PRO A 254 -5.26 -12.33 6.23
N GLU A 255 -4.22 -12.08 7.02
CA GLU A 255 -3.87 -10.73 7.46
C GLU A 255 -2.37 -10.43 7.32
N VAL A 256 -2.04 -9.44 6.49
CA VAL A 256 -0.67 -8.96 6.29
C VAL A 256 -0.63 -7.46 6.50
N ARG A 257 0.20 -7.00 7.45
CA ARG A 257 0.40 -5.58 7.75
C ARG A 257 1.85 -5.21 7.56
N VAL A 258 2.10 -4.22 6.72
CA VAL A 258 3.44 -3.75 6.36
C VAL A 258 3.54 -2.26 6.69
N SER A 259 4.52 -1.92 7.52
CA SER A 259 4.81 -0.53 7.90
C SER A 259 6.27 -0.15 7.66
N ASN A 260 6.51 1.13 7.35
CA ASN A 260 7.84 1.73 7.31
C ASN A 260 8.86 0.97 6.44
N SER A 261 8.37 0.25 5.43
CA SER A 261 9.14 -0.75 4.68
C SER A 261 9.50 -0.22 3.29
N ARG A 262 10.51 -0.82 2.67
CA ARG A 262 11.00 -0.41 1.35
C ARG A 262 11.11 -1.59 0.38
N PHE A 263 10.45 -1.48 -0.77
CA PHE A 263 10.52 -2.48 -1.82
C PHE A 263 11.28 -1.93 -3.03
N GLY A 264 12.46 -2.48 -3.30
CA GLY A 264 13.46 -1.91 -4.20
C GLY A 264 14.41 -0.96 -3.47
N MET A 265 15.71 -1.03 -3.76
CA MET A 265 16.75 -0.31 -3.01
C MET A 265 17.23 0.97 -3.70
N ASN A 266 16.61 1.36 -4.82
CA ASN A 266 17.06 2.45 -5.69
C ASN A 266 18.57 2.38 -6.01
N GLY A 267 19.07 1.17 -6.28
CA GLY A 267 20.48 0.96 -6.63
C GLY A 267 20.62 0.28 -7.98
N SER A 268 21.80 0.39 -8.58
CA SER A 268 22.11 -0.26 -9.86
C SER A 268 22.05 -1.79 -9.83
N GLY A 269 21.92 -2.39 -8.64
CA GLY A 269 21.72 -3.83 -8.46
C GLY A 269 20.26 -4.28 -8.52
N ASP A 270 19.29 -3.37 -8.59
CA ASP A 270 17.87 -3.75 -8.76
C ASP A 270 17.61 -4.34 -10.16
N LEU A 271 16.62 -5.23 -10.26
CA LEU A 271 16.28 -5.96 -11.48
C LEU A 271 14.83 -5.76 -11.84
N ALA A 272 14.53 -5.77 -13.15
CA ALA A 272 13.17 -5.67 -13.63
C ALA A 272 12.39 -6.83 -13.05
N CYS A 273 11.29 -6.52 -12.37
CA CYS A 273 10.44 -7.53 -11.76
C CYS A 273 9.01 -7.43 -12.28
N THR A 274 8.26 -8.50 -12.04
CA THR A 274 6.87 -8.56 -12.44
C THR A 274 6.01 -7.72 -11.51
N ASN A 275 6.17 -7.90 -10.19
CA ASN A 275 5.31 -7.26 -9.20
C ASN A 275 6.10 -6.66 -8.04
N TYR A 276 5.63 -5.53 -7.49
CA TYR A 276 5.97 -5.22 -6.10
C TYR A 276 5.16 -6.12 -5.14
N VAL A 277 3.85 -6.20 -5.34
CA VAL A 277 2.96 -7.02 -4.53
C VAL A 277 2.10 -7.89 -5.45
N SER A 278 2.16 -9.20 -5.24
CA SER A 278 1.22 -10.15 -5.84
C SER A 278 0.27 -10.64 -4.75
N ILE A 279 -1.04 -10.58 -5.00
CA ILE A 279 -2.02 -11.25 -4.14
C ILE A 279 -2.64 -12.37 -4.97
N THR A 280 -2.61 -13.58 -4.42
CA THR A 280 -2.98 -14.81 -5.12
C THR A 280 -3.73 -15.78 -4.21
N GLY A 281 -4.29 -16.82 -4.81
CA GLY A 281 -4.87 -17.94 -4.11
C GLY A 281 -6.26 -17.64 -3.57
N GLY A 282 -6.53 -18.13 -2.37
CA GLY A 282 -7.85 -18.15 -1.76
C GLY A 282 -8.09 -19.47 -1.06
N ASN A 283 -8.72 -19.42 0.11
CA ASN A 283 -9.15 -20.63 0.78
C ASN A 283 -10.60 -20.98 0.39
N THR A 284 -10.77 -22.13 -0.26
CA THR A 284 -12.07 -22.60 -0.76
C THR A 284 -12.90 -23.29 0.32
N GLY A 285 -12.25 -23.83 1.36
CA GLY A 285 -12.88 -24.53 2.49
C GLY A 285 -13.22 -23.61 3.66
N ASN A 286 -12.55 -22.46 3.76
CA ASN A 286 -12.75 -21.48 4.82
C ASN A 286 -12.64 -20.06 4.26
N ALA A 287 -13.76 -19.34 4.18
CA ALA A 287 -13.75 -17.94 3.73
C ALA A 287 -12.83 -17.06 4.58
N ALA A 288 -12.68 -17.34 5.88
CA ALA A 288 -11.78 -16.59 6.74
C ALA A 288 -10.29 -16.88 6.48
N GLY A 289 -9.99 -17.89 5.66
CA GLY A 289 -8.64 -18.32 5.33
C GLY A 289 -7.87 -17.37 4.43
N GLY A 290 -8.50 -16.33 3.88
CA GLY A 290 -7.81 -15.25 3.19
C GLY A 290 -7.61 -15.45 1.69
N PRO A 291 -7.01 -14.46 1.00
CA PRO A 291 -6.51 -13.20 1.57
C PRO A 291 -7.66 -12.28 2.01
N ASN A 292 -7.55 -11.65 3.19
CA ASN A 292 -8.63 -10.83 3.77
C ASN A 292 -8.19 -9.38 4.01
N THR A 293 -7.30 -9.12 4.96
CA THR A 293 -6.85 -7.77 5.31
C THR A 293 -5.38 -7.57 4.95
N ILE A 294 -5.11 -6.63 4.04
CA ILE A 294 -3.76 -6.27 3.64
C ILE A 294 -3.59 -4.76 3.86
N ALA A 295 -2.53 -4.37 4.57
CA ALA A 295 -2.28 -2.97 4.89
C ALA A 295 -0.83 -2.58 4.61
N PHE A 296 -0.64 -1.48 3.89
CA PHE A 296 0.63 -0.82 3.66
C PHE A 296 0.56 0.59 4.24
N THR A 297 1.51 0.94 5.11
CA THR A 297 1.55 2.26 5.75
C THR A 297 2.97 2.81 5.79
N ASN A 298 3.17 4.02 5.28
CA ASN A 298 4.48 4.65 5.25
C ASN A 298 5.54 3.79 4.52
N CYS A 299 5.13 3.17 3.40
CA CYS A 299 6.01 2.31 2.61
C CYS A 299 6.51 3.03 1.36
N GLN A 300 7.71 2.67 0.92
CA GLN A 300 8.28 3.13 -0.33
C GLN A 300 8.45 1.97 -1.31
N PHE A 301 8.02 2.15 -2.54
CA PHE A 301 8.18 1.18 -3.63
C PHE A 301 9.00 1.86 -4.73
N ASN A 302 10.27 1.49 -4.86
CA ASN A 302 11.25 2.23 -5.65
C ASN A 302 12.39 1.33 -6.12
N GLN A 303 12.41 1.02 -7.42
CA GLN A 303 13.52 0.37 -8.08
C GLN A 303 14.47 1.39 -8.73
N GLY A 304 15.76 1.14 -8.57
CA GLY A 304 16.81 2.01 -9.10
C GLY A 304 17.21 1.69 -10.53
N GLY A 305 18.07 2.54 -11.09
CA GLY A 305 18.73 2.27 -12.37
C GLY A 305 17.83 2.37 -13.61
N GLY A 306 16.65 3.00 -13.51
CA GLY A 306 15.70 3.09 -14.62
C GLY A 306 15.00 1.78 -14.95
N VAL A 307 14.98 0.85 -13.99
CA VAL A 307 14.46 -0.49 -14.14
C VAL A 307 12.95 -0.51 -13.85
N LEU A 308 12.16 -0.87 -14.85
CA LEU A 308 10.69 -0.85 -14.77
C LEU A 308 10.14 -2.10 -14.06
N VAL A 309 9.30 -1.90 -13.05
CA VAL A 309 8.43 -2.92 -12.48
C VAL A 309 7.13 -2.97 -13.29
N THR A 310 6.67 -4.17 -13.65
CA THR A 310 5.45 -4.27 -14.48
C THR A 310 4.21 -3.83 -13.70
N ASN A 311 4.01 -4.38 -12.50
CA ASN A 311 2.81 -4.13 -11.69
C ASN A 311 3.20 -3.68 -10.28
N TRP A 312 2.57 -2.64 -9.75
CA TRP A 312 2.68 -2.40 -8.32
C TRP A 312 1.88 -3.43 -7.53
N LEU A 313 0.57 -3.54 -7.78
CA LEU A 313 -0.32 -4.49 -7.13
C LEU A 313 -1.01 -5.35 -8.17
N ASN A 314 -0.70 -6.64 -8.15
CA ASN A 314 -1.22 -7.61 -9.09
C ASN A 314 -2.21 -8.56 -8.40
N PHE A 315 -3.40 -8.58 -8.96
CA PHE A 315 -4.49 -9.45 -8.59
C PHE A 315 -4.52 -10.67 -9.55
N ASN A 316 -3.98 -11.82 -9.13
CA ASN A 316 -3.92 -13.00 -10.00
C ASN A 316 -4.26 -14.35 -9.32
N ASN A 317 -4.60 -15.33 -10.15
CA ASN A 317 -4.78 -16.73 -9.76
C ASN A 317 -5.64 -16.95 -8.50
N GLN A 318 -6.78 -16.26 -8.42
CA GLN A 318 -7.75 -16.51 -7.37
C GLN A 318 -8.28 -17.95 -7.48
N THR A 319 -8.20 -18.72 -6.41
CA THR A 319 -8.79 -20.06 -6.36
C THR A 319 -10.31 -19.97 -6.26
N THR A 320 -11.01 -20.76 -7.08
CA THR A 320 -12.48 -20.78 -7.11
C THR A 320 -13.04 -21.45 -5.85
N GLY A 321 -13.90 -20.76 -5.08
CA GLY A 321 -14.58 -21.34 -3.91
C GLY A 321 -15.20 -20.29 -3.00
N SER A 322 -15.48 -20.67 -1.74
CA SER A 322 -15.97 -19.74 -0.71
C SER A 322 -14.83 -18.87 -0.18
N ILE A 323 -14.19 -18.09 -1.04
CA ILE A 323 -13.24 -17.08 -0.59
C ILE A 323 -14.02 -15.95 0.08
N SER A 324 -13.56 -15.45 1.24
CA SER A 324 -13.97 -14.08 1.57
C SER A 324 -13.34 -13.22 0.49
N ASP A 325 -14.14 -12.46 -0.27
CA ASP A 325 -13.61 -11.37 -1.07
C ASP A 325 -12.59 -10.62 -0.20
N THR A 326 -11.42 -10.26 -0.77
CA THR A 326 -10.39 -9.52 -0.04
C THR A 326 -11.04 -8.40 0.74
N GLY A 327 -11.10 -8.60 2.04
CA GLY A 327 -12.00 -7.84 2.88
C GLY A 327 -11.57 -6.39 2.91
N LEU A 328 -10.28 -6.10 3.03
CA LEU A 328 -9.81 -4.73 3.14
C LEU A 328 -8.37 -4.64 2.66
N ILE A 329 -8.12 -3.84 1.63
CA ILE A 329 -6.76 -3.51 1.20
C ILE A 329 -6.57 -2.01 1.44
N THR A 330 -5.61 -1.66 2.28
CA THR A 330 -5.33 -0.25 2.62
C THR A 330 -3.91 0.13 2.26
N VAL A 331 -3.75 1.26 1.59
CA VAL A 331 -2.44 1.82 1.22
C VAL A 331 -2.43 3.29 1.58
N THR A 332 -1.61 3.65 2.57
CA THR A 332 -1.65 4.99 3.16
C THR A 332 -0.26 5.54 3.37
N ASN A 333 -0.06 6.81 3.02
CA ASN A 333 1.25 7.50 3.17
C ASN A 333 2.37 6.78 2.40
N CYS A 334 2.08 6.26 1.21
CA CYS A 334 3.06 5.51 0.42
C CYS A 334 3.60 6.35 -0.74
N TYR A 335 4.82 6.02 -1.16
CA TYR A 335 5.43 6.54 -2.38
C TYR A 335 5.73 5.37 -3.32
N VAL A 336 5.27 5.45 -4.57
CA VAL A 336 5.47 4.42 -5.58
C VAL A 336 6.13 5.02 -6.80
N GLU A 337 7.21 4.42 -7.29
CA GLU A 337 7.83 4.83 -8.55
C GLU A 337 8.30 3.67 -9.43
N THR A 338 8.55 4.00 -10.69
CA THR A 338 9.12 3.12 -11.71
C THR A 338 8.24 1.89 -11.99
N ILE A 339 6.94 2.11 -12.16
CA ILE A 339 5.94 1.07 -12.44
C ILE A 339 5.26 1.28 -13.80
N LYS A 340 4.88 0.19 -14.48
CA LYS A 340 4.06 0.25 -15.70
C LYS A 340 2.56 0.32 -15.40
N TYR A 341 2.12 -0.46 -14.42
CA TYR A 341 0.74 -0.53 -13.98
C TYR A 341 0.61 -0.37 -12.48
N GLY A 342 -0.36 0.40 -12.02
CA GLY A 342 -0.69 0.52 -10.60
C GLY A 342 -1.37 -0.75 -10.10
N ILE A 343 -2.63 -0.91 -10.46
CA ILE A 343 -3.50 -2.00 -10.04
C ILE A 343 -3.88 -2.83 -11.27
N VAL A 344 -3.58 -4.12 -11.21
CA VAL A 344 -3.81 -5.09 -12.29
C VAL A 344 -4.65 -6.23 -11.77
N SER A 345 -5.55 -6.77 -12.58
CA SER A 345 -6.24 -8.03 -12.28
C SER A 345 -6.26 -8.97 -13.48
N ASP A 346 -6.30 -10.28 -13.23
CA ASP A 346 -6.56 -11.29 -14.24
C ASP A 346 -8.03 -11.73 -14.27
N ALA A 347 -8.36 -12.70 -15.13
CA ALA A 347 -9.73 -13.19 -15.31
C ALA A 347 -10.25 -14.04 -14.15
N THR A 348 -9.37 -14.50 -13.26
CA THR A 348 -9.78 -15.28 -12.09
C THR A 348 -10.32 -14.39 -10.99
N TRP A 349 -9.87 -13.12 -10.95
CA TRP A 349 -10.26 -12.20 -9.90
C TRP A 349 -11.42 -11.28 -10.36
N THR A 350 -12.66 -11.70 -10.10
CA THR A 350 -13.85 -11.02 -10.62
C THR A 350 -14.29 -9.81 -9.81
N THR A 351 -13.81 -9.66 -8.57
CA THR A 351 -14.19 -8.57 -7.68
C THR A 351 -13.02 -8.14 -6.83
N ILE A 352 -12.73 -6.83 -6.79
CA ILE A 352 -11.84 -6.20 -5.82
C ILE A 352 -12.72 -5.34 -4.91
N ARG A 353 -12.83 -5.74 -3.64
CA ARG A 353 -13.67 -5.07 -2.65
C ARG A 353 -12.84 -4.28 -1.64
N ARG A 354 -13.32 -3.09 -1.24
CA ARG A 354 -12.74 -2.25 -0.17
C ARG A 354 -11.24 -2.02 -0.34
N LEU A 355 -10.83 -1.66 -1.56
CA LEU A 355 -9.49 -1.11 -1.82
C LEU A 355 -9.49 0.38 -1.48
N ILE A 356 -8.68 0.75 -0.50
CA ILE A 356 -8.54 2.11 -0.01
C ILE A 356 -7.10 2.58 -0.22
N VAL A 357 -6.91 3.58 -1.07
CA VAL A 357 -5.61 4.22 -1.27
C VAL A 357 -5.72 5.68 -0.83
N SER A 358 -4.82 6.13 0.04
CA SER A 358 -4.87 7.50 0.55
C SER A 358 -3.50 8.12 0.81
N ASN A 359 -3.44 9.46 0.73
CA ASN A 359 -2.26 10.25 1.08
C ASN A 359 -0.97 9.73 0.42
N SER A 360 -1.04 9.34 -0.85
CA SER A 360 0.04 8.62 -1.52
C SER A 360 0.40 9.26 -2.86
N GLU A 361 1.67 9.14 -3.23
CA GLU A 361 2.23 9.66 -4.48
C GLU A 361 2.68 8.52 -5.39
N TRP A 362 2.36 8.62 -6.67
CA TRP A 362 2.57 7.60 -7.69
C TRP A 362 3.31 8.20 -8.86
N ASN A 363 4.63 8.04 -8.88
CA ASN A 363 5.48 8.50 -9.97
C ASN A 363 5.62 7.42 -11.07
N MET A 364 4.74 7.46 -12.07
CA MET A 364 4.61 6.42 -13.10
C MET A 364 4.61 6.99 -14.53
N GLU A 365 5.64 7.78 -14.87
CA GLU A 365 5.71 8.56 -16.12
C GLU A 365 5.23 7.79 -17.37
N GLY A 366 4.07 8.20 -17.91
CA GLY A 366 3.48 7.63 -19.13
C GLY A 366 2.80 6.26 -18.95
N ALA A 367 2.70 5.77 -17.72
CA ALA A 367 2.09 4.50 -17.37
C ALA A 367 0.59 4.63 -17.04
N GLN A 368 -0.05 3.49 -16.77
CA GLN A 368 -1.50 3.41 -16.52
C GLN A 368 -1.76 2.96 -15.09
N TRP A 369 -2.55 3.69 -14.34
CA TRP A 369 -2.79 3.34 -12.94
C TRP A 369 -3.68 2.11 -12.78
N PHE A 370 -4.60 1.84 -13.71
CA PHE A 370 -5.38 0.61 -13.75
C PHE A 370 -5.11 -0.19 -15.03
N ALA A 371 -5.01 -1.50 -14.91
CA ALA A 371 -5.07 -2.47 -16.00
C ALA A 371 -5.87 -3.70 -15.54
N LEU A 372 -7.14 -3.47 -15.23
CA LEU A 372 -8.03 -4.52 -14.74
C LEU A 372 -8.49 -5.42 -15.87
N ASN A 373 -8.73 -6.69 -15.56
CA ASN A 373 -9.48 -7.56 -16.46
C ASN A 373 -10.90 -7.01 -16.67
N PRO A 374 -11.47 -7.08 -17.89
CA PRO A 374 -12.82 -6.58 -18.16
C PRO A 374 -13.93 -7.20 -17.29
N ALA A 375 -13.72 -8.41 -16.77
CA ALA A 375 -14.66 -9.09 -15.88
C ALA A 375 -14.52 -8.66 -14.40
N THR A 376 -13.48 -7.91 -14.04
CA THR A 376 -13.25 -7.46 -12.65
C THR A 376 -14.15 -6.26 -12.32
N SER A 377 -14.89 -6.34 -11.21
CA SER A 377 -15.60 -5.21 -10.61
C SER A 377 -14.78 -4.56 -9.48
N LEU A 378 -14.98 -3.26 -9.27
CA LEU A 378 -14.52 -2.56 -8.07
C LEU A 378 -15.71 -2.29 -7.16
N GLU A 379 -15.63 -2.68 -5.88
CA GLU A 379 -16.72 -2.54 -4.91
C GLU A 379 -16.27 -1.84 -3.64
N ASP A 380 -16.96 -0.76 -3.26
CA ASP A 380 -16.68 0.04 -2.05
C ASP A 380 -15.21 0.53 -1.97
N CYS A 381 -14.63 0.87 -3.12
CA CYS A 381 -13.24 1.33 -3.23
C CYS A 381 -13.12 2.85 -3.05
N THR A 382 -12.08 3.31 -2.36
CA THR A 382 -11.84 4.74 -2.09
C THR A 382 -10.40 5.12 -2.44
N PHE A 383 -10.25 6.21 -3.18
CA PHE A 383 -8.98 6.76 -3.60
C PHE A 383 -8.96 8.24 -3.22
N SER A 384 -8.01 8.67 -2.38
CA SER A 384 -8.10 10.01 -1.79
C SER A 384 -6.78 10.69 -1.44
N ASN A 385 -6.71 12.01 -1.61
CA ASN A 385 -5.50 12.80 -1.34
C ASN A 385 -4.27 12.20 -2.04
N MET A 386 -4.40 12.01 -3.35
CA MET A 386 -3.40 11.30 -4.16
C MET A 386 -2.81 12.18 -5.23
N VAL A 387 -1.56 11.91 -5.56
CA VAL A 387 -0.86 12.49 -6.72
C VAL A 387 -0.45 11.33 -7.62
N VAL A 388 -0.87 11.36 -8.88
CA VAL A 388 -0.54 10.35 -9.88
C VAL A 388 0.15 11.03 -11.06
N PHE A 389 1.43 10.74 -11.25
CA PHE A 389 2.20 11.12 -12.43
C PHE A 389 2.08 10.02 -13.49
N GLY A 390 0.92 9.94 -14.13
CA GLY A 390 0.57 8.97 -15.16
C GLY A 390 -0.90 9.12 -15.55
N ASN A 391 -1.42 8.12 -16.24
CA ASN A 391 -2.81 8.11 -16.67
C ASN A 391 -3.69 7.30 -15.71
N ILE A 392 -4.95 7.70 -15.55
CA ILE A 392 -5.98 6.86 -14.93
C ILE A 392 -6.98 6.44 -16.01
N THR A 393 -6.89 5.20 -16.48
CA THR A 393 -7.89 4.60 -17.38
C THR A 393 -8.63 3.48 -16.67
N LEU A 394 -9.91 3.69 -16.37
CA LEU A 394 -10.75 2.73 -15.64
C LEU A 394 -11.95 2.31 -16.49
N SER A 395 -12.01 1.02 -16.85
CA SER A 395 -13.11 0.43 -17.62
C SER A 395 -13.57 -0.88 -16.97
N ALA A 396 -14.50 -0.78 -16.02
CA ALA A 396 -14.95 -1.89 -15.19
C ALA A 396 -16.39 -1.65 -14.70
N THR A 397 -16.99 -2.65 -14.05
CA THR A 397 -18.20 -2.43 -13.24
C THR A 397 -17.78 -1.76 -11.94
N LEU A 398 -18.34 -0.59 -11.63
CA LEU A 398 -17.93 0.24 -10.49
C LEU A 398 -19.07 0.35 -9.50
N ASN A 399 -18.96 -0.21 -8.30
CA ASN A 399 -20.00 -0.17 -7.29
C ASN A 399 -19.51 0.61 -6.06
N HIS A 400 -20.00 1.83 -5.87
CA HIS A 400 -19.56 2.75 -4.81
C HIS A 400 -18.05 3.06 -4.84
N VAL A 401 -17.56 3.48 -6.00
CA VAL A 401 -16.17 3.94 -6.14
C VAL A 401 -16.09 5.44 -5.84
N LEU A 402 -15.16 5.84 -4.97
CA LEU A 402 -14.96 7.24 -4.57
C LEU A 402 -13.55 7.73 -4.94
N PHE A 403 -13.46 8.80 -5.72
CA PHE A 403 -12.26 9.59 -5.93
C PHE A 403 -12.40 10.93 -5.22
N SER A 404 -11.45 11.30 -4.37
CA SER A 404 -11.52 12.54 -3.58
C SER A 404 -10.16 13.24 -3.46
N ASN A 405 -10.04 14.51 -3.86
CA ASN A 405 -8.78 15.27 -3.79
C ASN A 405 -7.62 14.55 -4.50
N ILE A 406 -7.80 14.22 -5.78
CA ILE A 406 -6.79 13.53 -6.59
C ILE A 406 -6.23 14.51 -7.62
N TYR A 407 -4.91 14.55 -7.77
CA TYR A 407 -4.25 15.19 -8.90
C TYR A 407 -3.63 14.15 -9.82
N VAL A 408 -3.85 14.29 -11.13
CA VAL A 408 -3.30 13.45 -12.20
C VAL A 408 -2.57 14.34 -13.21
N ASP A 409 -1.31 14.04 -13.53
CA ASP A 409 -0.53 14.87 -14.46
C ASP A 409 -0.86 14.62 -15.95
N GLN A 410 -1.55 13.53 -16.27
CA GLN A 410 -2.00 13.17 -17.61
C GLN A 410 -3.52 12.93 -17.63
N ASP A 411 -4.00 12.02 -18.47
CA ASP A 411 -5.42 11.83 -18.74
C ASP A 411 -6.12 11.03 -17.64
N ILE A 412 -7.38 11.37 -17.42
CA ILE A 412 -8.35 10.56 -16.69
C ILE A 412 -9.42 10.10 -17.67
N SER A 413 -9.61 8.80 -17.83
CA SER A 413 -10.68 8.19 -18.61
C SER A 413 -11.42 7.17 -17.77
N VAL A 414 -12.72 7.37 -17.55
CA VAL A 414 -13.58 6.46 -16.79
C VAL A 414 -14.77 6.03 -17.63
N THR A 415 -14.88 4.72 -17.85
CA THR A 415 -15.97 4.09 -18.60
C THR A 415 -16.69 3.08 -17.73
N SER A 416 -17.98 3.28 -17.50
CA SER A 416 -18.80 2.27 -16.83
C SER A 416 -19.03 1.07 -17.76
N ALA A 417 -18.73 -0.14 -17.27
CA ALA A 417 -19.04 -1.38 -17.98
C ALA A 417 -20.45 -1.93 -17.68
N SER A 418 -21.23 -1.30 -16.81
CA SER A 418 -22.56 -1.76 -16.39
C SER A 418 -23.48 -0.60 -16.01
N ALA A 419 -24.76 -0.68 -16.40
CA ALA A 419 -25.80 0.27 -16.01
C ALA A 419 -25.99 0.39 -14.48
N THR A 420 -25.48 -0.55 -13.70
CA THR A 420 -25.53 -0.51 -12.23
C THR A 420 -24.41 0.29 -11.59
N SER A 421 -23.47 0.84 -12.38
CA SER A 421 -22.29 1.48 -11.81
C SER A 421 -22.62 2.76 -11.05
N VAL A 422 -21.96 2.93 -9.90
CA VAL A 422 -22.05 4.09 -9.02
C VAL A 422 -20.65 4.61 -8.69
N MET A 423 -20.38 5.87 -9.02
CA MET A 423 -19.10 6.53 -8.75
C MET A 423 -19.28 7.98 -8.29
N SER A 424 -18.39 8.42 -7.40
CA SER A 424 -18.28 9.83 -6.99
C SER A 424 -16.85 10.32 -7.20
N MET A 425 -16.70 11.50 -7.79
CA MET A 425 -15.46 12.23 -7.98
C MET A 425 -15.62 13.60 -7.32
N ASN A 426 -14.77 13.94 -6.35
CA ASN A 426 -14.83 15.24 -5.68
C ASN A 426 -13.44 15.86 -5.56
N GLY A 427 -13.22 17.06 -6.11
CA GLY A 427 -11.93 17.71 -6.03
C GLY A 427 -10.85 16.98 -6.84
N VAL A 428 -11.22 16.41 -7.99
CA VAL A 428 -10.27 15.72 -8.87
C VAL A 428 -9.78 16.69 -9.94
N SER A 429 -8.46 16.77 -10.09
CA SER A 429 -7.77 17.60 -11.08
C SER A 429 -6.95 16.72 -12.01
N CYS A 430 -7.04 16.93 -13.31
CA CYS A 430 -6.10 16.38 -14.29
C CYS A 430 -5.48 17.50 -15.15
N ALA A 431 -4.18 17.39 -15.43
CA ALA A 431 -3.53 18.29 -16.38
C ALA A 431 -3.77 17.85 -17.84
N GLY A 432 -4.03 16.56 -18.08
CA GLY A 432 -4.51 16.05 -19.36
C GLY A 432 -6.03 16.14 -19.51
N ASN A 433 -6.57 15.27 -20.35
CA ASN A 433 -8.00 15.24 -20.68
C ASN A 433 -8.81 14.45 -19.65
N LEU A 434 -10.09 14.81 -19.50
CA LEU A 434 -11.07 14.07 -18.72
C LEU A 434 -12.10 13.45 -19.67
N THR A 435 -12.20 12.12 -19.68
CA THR A 435 -13.17 11.37 -20.47
C THR A 435 -14.10 10.56 -19.58
N ILE A 436 -15.41 10.76 -19.72
CA ILE A 436 -16.45 10.01 -19.00
C ILE A 436 -17.36 9.30 -20.01
N ALA A 437 -17.53 7.99 -19.90
CA ALA A 437 -18.29 7.17 -20.83
C ALA A 437 -19.05 6.01 -20.16
N GLY A 438 -19.88 5.30 -20.93
CA GLY A 438 -20.66 4.15 -20.47
C GLY A 438 -22.00 4.52 -19.84
N GLU A 439 -22.75 3.52 -19.38
CA GLU A 439 -24.06 3.70 -18.74
C GLU A 439 -23.94 3.71 -17.22
N TRP A 440 -24.53 4.70 -16.55
CA TRP A 440 -24.38 4.91 -15.11
C TRP A 440 -25.72 4.89 -14.36
N SER A 441 -25.76 4.15 -13.26
CA SER A 441 -26.87 4.25 -12.30
C SER A 441 -26.83 5.58 -11.58
N ASN A 442 -25.63 5.98 -11.12
CA ASN A 442 -25.39 7.28 -10.53
C ASN A 442 -23.90 7.66 -10.61
N MET A 443 -23.59 8.74 -11.30
CA MET A 443 -22.27 9.34 -11.29
C MET A 443 -22.35 10.78 -10.81
N LEU A 444 -21.55 11.12 -9.80
CA LEU A 444 -21.43 12.47 -9.28
C LEU A 444 -19.99 12.96 -9.46
N ALA A 445 -19.79 14.09 -10.14
CA ALA A 445 -18.49 14.72 -10.31
C ALA A 445 -18.55 16.18 -9.88
N VAL A 446 -17.83 16.55 -8.82
CA VAL A 446 -17.87 17.87 -8.18
C VAL A 446 -16.47 18.45 -8.06
N ASN A 447 -16.33 19.78 -8.22
CA ASN A 447 -15.06 20.49 -8.07
C ASN A 447 -13.96 19.90 -8.97
N MET A 448 -14.28 19.67 -10.24
CA MET A 448 -13.38 19.04 -11.19
C MET A 448 -12.50 20.08 -11.88
N GLN A 449 -11.22 19.75 -12.08
CA GLN A 449 -10.32 20.52 -12.94
C GLN A 449 -9.76 19.61 -14.05
N HIS A 450 -9.73 20.07 -15.29
CA HIS A 450 -9.28 19.25 -16.42
C HIS A 450 -8.67 20.07 -17.57
N GLY A 451 -7.96 19.42 -18.48
CA GLY A 451 -7.66 19.89 -19.84
C GLY A 451 -8.92 19.87 -20.71
N ASP A 452 -8.98 19.06 -21.77
CA ASP A 452 -10.24 18.87 -22.51
C ASP A 452 -11.20 17.93 -21.76
N PHE A 453 -12.51 18.12 -21.95
CA PHE A 453 -13.53 17.27 -21.34
C PHE A 453 -14.45 16.64 -22.38
N THR A 454 -14.49 15.31 -22.40
CA THR A 454 -15.36 14.52 -23.26
C THR A 454 -16.33 13.71 -22.40
N ASN A 455 -17.64 13.87 -22.63
CA ASN A 455 -18.65 13.08 -21.94
C ASN A 455 -19.60 12.39 -22.94
N THR A 456 -19.45 11.07 -23.06
CA THR A 456 -20.35 10.21 -23.83
C THR A 456 -21.15 9.27 -22.93
N ALA A 457 -21.21 9.54 -21.63
CA ALA A 457 -21.92 8.71 -20.68
C ALA A 457 -23.45 8.86 -20.80
N THR A 458 -24.16 7.78 -20.48
CA THR A 458 -25.62 7.72 -20.38
C THR A 458 -26.03 7.39 -18.94
N GLY A 459 -27.34 7.48 -18.65
CA GLY A 459 -27.86 7.27 -17.29
C GLY A 459 -27.86 8.55 -16.43
N SER A 460 -27.73 8.43 -15.11
CA SER A 460 -27.74 9.58 -14.20
C SER A 460 -26.32 10.08 -13.93
N VAL A 461 -25.91 11.14 -14.62
CA VAL A 461 -24.57 11.75 -14.48
C VAL A 461 -24.72 13.23 -14.12
N ILE A 462 -24.18 13.62 -12.97
CA ILE A 462 -24.28 14.97 -12.41
C ILE A 462 -22.89 15.58 -12.31
N PHE A 463 -22.72 16.79 -12.87
CA PHE A 463 -21.50 17.58 -12.76
C PHE A 463 -21.77 18.89 -12.01
N SER A 464 -20.91 19.26 -11.06
CA SER A 464 -20.97 20.56 -10.36
C SER A 464 -19.58 21.17 -10.26
N ASP A 465 -19.45 22.45 -10.54
CA ASP A 465 -18.20 23.19 -10.37
C ASP A 465 -17.04 22.57 -11.16
N VAL A 466 -17.30 22.28 -12.43
CA VAL A 466 -16.32 21.77 -13.39
C VAL A 466 -15.63 22.96 -14.07
N ALA A 467 -14.32 23.11 -13.89
CA ALA A 467 -13.54 24.20 -14.45
C ALA A 467 -12.36 23.68 -15.29
N GLY A 468 -12.14 24.26 -16.47
CA GLY A 468 -10.91 24.01 -17.24
C GLY A 468 -9.67 24.60 -16.55
N THR A 469 -8.53 23.92 -16.63
CA THR A 469 -7.25 24.39 -16.06
C THR A 469 -6.60 25.49 -16.89
N THR A 470 -6.97 25.60 -18.17
CA THR A 470 -6.37 26.55 -19.11
C THR A 470 -7.38 27.64 -19.47
N TYR A 471 -6.94 28.90 -19.48
CA TYR A 471 -7.75 30.07 -19.87
C TYR A 471 -7.88 30.15 -21.40
N ASP A 472 -7.97 29.01 -22.09
CA ASP A 472 -8.12 28.98 -23.54
C ASP A 472 -9.61 28.99 -23.90
N SER A 473 -9.96 29.84 -24.87
CA SER A 473 -11.35 30.24 -25.14
C SER A 473 -12.18 29.22 -25.93
N ASP A 474 -11.62 28.06 -26.26
CA ASP A 474 -12.20 27.12 -27.22
C ASP A 474 -12.34 25.67 -26.68
N TYR A 475 -12.90 25.49 -25.49
CA TYR A 475 -13.31 24.16 -25.03
C TYR A 475 -14.57 23.68 -25.76
N THR A 476 -14.51 22.47 -26.31
CA THR A 476 -15.66 21.79 -26.90
C THR A 476 -16.22 20.79 -25.90
N TYR A 477 -17.42 21.07 -25.40
CA TYR A 477 -18.18 20.13 -24.57
C TYR A 477 -19.13 19.34 -25.47
N SER A 478 -18.96 18.02 -25.54
CA SER A 478 -19.93 17.09 -26.13
C SER A 478 -20.68 16.38 -25.00
N VAL A 479 -22.01 16.34 -25.07
CA VAL A 479 -22.87 15.73 -24.04
C VAL A 479 -23.87 14.77 -24.70
N GLY A 480 -24.03 13.57 -24.13
CA GLY A 480 -25.01 12.56 -24.57
C GLY A 480 -26.48 12.89 -24.17
N GLU A 481 -27.42 12.03 -24.58
CA GLU A 481 -28.88 12.29 -24.64
C GLU A 481 -29.65 12.46 -23.29
N HIS A 482 -29.01 12.51 -22.11
CA HIS A 482 -29.72 12.42 -20.82
C HIS A 482 -29.46 13.56 -19.81
N SER A 483 -30.34 13.63 -18.80
CA SER A 483 -30.50 14.71 -17.81
C SER A 483 -29.17 15.16 -17.20
N PHE A 484 -28.75 16.34 -17.60
CA PHE A 484 -27.44 16.88 -17.31
C PHE A 484 -27.60 18.20 -16.55
N PHE A 485 -27.15 18.21 -15.29
CA PHE A 485 -27.00 19.44 -14.52
C PHE A 485 -25.53 19.84 -14.61
N ILE A 486 -25.25 21.04 -15.12
CA ILE A 486 -23.98 21.70 -14.85
C ILE A 486 -24.23 23.03 -14.15
N ASN A 487 -23.57 23.21 -13.01
CA ASN A 487 -23.37 24.51 -12.40
C ASN A 487 -21.93 24.98 -12.70
N TYR A 488 -21.77 26.10 -13.42
CA TYR A 488 -20.47 26.66 -13.79
C TYR A 488 -20.09 27.82 -12.88
N GLY A 489 -18.82 27.85 -12.45
CA GLY A 489 -18.19 29.04 -11.89
C GLY A 489 -18.04 30.15 -12.93
N THR A 490 -18.16 31.40 -12.50
CA THR A 490 -18.44 32.60 -13.32
C THR A 490 -17.39 33.04 -14.36
N ASN A 491 -16.40 32.23 -14.73
CA ASN A 491 -15.16 32.72 -15.36
C ASN A 491 -14.76 32.13 -16.73
N SER A 492 -15.59 31.35 -17.43
CA SER A 492 -15.19 30.74 -18.72
C SER A 492 -16.22 30.94 -19.84
N GLY A 493 -15.75 31.45 -20.98
CA GLY A 493 -16.51 31.58 -22.24
C GLY A 493 -16.67 30.24 -22.97
N ALA A 494 -17.19 29.22 -22.30
CA ALA A 494 -17.34 27.87 -22.86
C ALA A 494 -18.37 27.84 -24.01
N ARG A 495 -18.06 27.10 -25.08
CA ARG A 495 -19.02 26.77 -26.16
C ARG A 495 -19.58 25.37 -25.93
N PHE A 496 -20.90 25.26 -25.89
CA PHE A 496 -21.61 23.99 -25.70
C PHE A 496 -22.10 23.45 -27.05
N GLN A 497 -21.71 22.22 -27.39
CA GLN A 497 -22.31 21.46 -28.49
C GLN A 497 -23.10 20.32 -27.86
N ASN A 498 -24.42 20.49 -27.73
CA ASN A 498 -25.29 19.50 -27.12
C ASN A 498 -26.17 18.83 -28.19
N ASP A 499 -26.10 17.51 -28.27
CA ASP A 499 -26.94 16.70 -29.16
C ASP A 499 -28.23 16.21 -28.45
N GLY A 500 -28.42 16.53 -27.16
CA GLY A 500 -29.55 16.13 -26.30
C GLY A 500 -30.26 17.28 -25.55
N ASN A 501 -31.03 16.94 -24.52
CA ASN A 501 -31.79 17.90 -23.70
C ASN A 501 -30.88 18.60 -22.66
N PHE A 502 -30.86 19.93 -22.68
CA PHE A 502 -30.04 20.75 -21.78
C PHE A 502 -30.90 21.56 -20.81
N VAL A 503 -30.58 21.54 -19.51
CA VAL A 503 -31.21 22.42 -18.52
C VAL A 503 -30.11 23.19 -17.79
N ILE A 504 -30.01 24.50 -18.05
CA ILE A 504 -29.09 25.39 -17.32
C ILE A 504 -29.81 25.94 -16.09
N TYR A 505 -29.24 25.75 -14.91
CA TYR A 505 -29.62 26.48 -13.69
C TYR A 505 -28.55 27.53 -13.41
N ASN A 506 -28.88 28.81 -13.60
CA ASN A 506 -28.00 29.90 -13.20
C ASN A 506 -28.20 30.20 -11.70
N ASN A 507 -27.17 29.99 -10.87
CA ASN A 507 -27.20 30.27 -9.43
C ASN A 507 -26.75 31.71 -9.09
N ALA A 508 -26.41 32.53 -10.09
CA ALA A 508 -26.16 33.96 -9.87
C ALA A 508 -27.47 34.74 -9.98
N ALA A 509 -27.73 35.60 -9.00
CA ALA A 509 -28.95 36.41 -8.81
C ALA A 509 -29.25 37.47 -9.90
N GLY A 510 -28.99 37.18 -11.18
CA GLY A 510 -29.22 38.08 -12.31
C GLY A 510 -29.56 37.31 -13.58
N ALA A 511 -30.87 37.17 -13.81
CA ALA A 511 -31.54 36.68 -15.02
C ALA A 511 -31.29 35.21 -15.46
N PRO A 512 -32.36 34.43 -15.75
CA PRO A 512 -32.22 33.13 -16.40
C PRO A 512 -31.72 33.34 -17.83
N VAL A 513 -30.60 32.69 -18.18
CA VAL A 513 -30.13 32.59 -19.56
C VAL A 513 -30.82 31.39 -20.19
N PHE A 514 -31.61 31.65 -21.23
CA PHE A 514 -32.25 30.64 -22.05
C PHE A 514 -31.19 29.74 -22.71
N SER A 515 -31.41 28.42 -22.73
CA SER A 515 -30.81 27.55 -23.73
C SER A 515 -31.90 26.97 -24.63
N ALA A 516 -31.84 27.30 -25.92
CA ALA A 516 -32.66 26.67 -26.93
C ALA A 516 -31.94 25.42 -27.47
N ASN A 517 -32.65 24.29 -27.54
CA ASN A 517 -32.24 23.14 -28.31
C ASN A 517 -32.48 23.45 -29.80
N ALA A 518 -31.43 23.47 -30.61
CA ALA A 518 -31.50 23.83 -32.03
C ALA A 518 -32.22 22.77 -32.89
N THR A 519 -32.46 21.57 -32.37
CA THR A 519 -32.87 20.43 -33.20
C THR A 519 -34.35 20.06 -33.05
N THR A 520 -35.02 20.43 -31.95
CA THR A 520 -36.44 20.05 -31.70
C THR A 520 -37.36 21.22 -31.32
N GLY A 521 -36.85 22.45 -31.16
CA GLY A 521 -37.68 23.64 -30.97
C GLY A 521 -38.58 23.65 -29.73
N THR A 522 -38.39 22.73 -28.78
CA THR A 522 -39.22 22.65 -27.58
C THR A 522 -38.51 23.35 -26.43
N VAL A 523 -39.00 24.53 -26.05
CA VAL A 523 -38.56 25.27 -24.86
C VAL A 523 -39.42 24.82 -23.69
N LEU A 524 -38.85 24.01 -22.80
CA LEU A 524 -39.45 23.71 -21.50
C LEU A 524 -39.07 24.83 -20.52
N ALA A 525 -39.84 25.92 -20.53
CA ALA A 525 -39.73 26.96 -19.51
C ALA A 525 -40.74 26.66 -18.40
N ASP A 526 -40.24 26.40 -17.18
CA ASP A 526 -41.05 26.34 -15.95
C ASP A 526 -41.38 27.76 -15.42
N ALA A 527 -40.94 28.79 -16.15
CA ALA A 527 -41.41 30.16 -15.99
C ALA A 527 -42.60 30.39 -16.93
N THR A 528 -43.72 30.87 -16.40
CA THR A 528 -44.78 31.45 -17.21
C THR A 528 -44.15 32.52 -18.10
N LEU A 529 -44.02 32.24 -19.40
CA LEU A 529 -43.62 33.23 -20.39
C LEU A 529 -44.72 34.30 -20.42
N GLY A 530 -44.54 35.36 -19.64
CA GLY A 530 -45.40 36.52 -19.71
C GLY A 530 -45.24 37.15 -21.10
N THR A 531 -46.31 37.19 -21.88
CA THR A 531 -46.32 38.06 -23.06
C THR A 531 -46.08 39.49 -22.59
N GLY A 532 -45.22 40.24 -23.28
CA GLY A 532 -44.97 41.63 -22.92
C GLY A 532 -46.29 42.41 -22.84
N VAL A 533 -46.49 43.16 -21.76
CA VAL A 533 -47.68 43.99 -21.58
C VAL A 533 -47.29 45.42 -21.92
N TYR A 534 -47.83 45.94 -23.01
CA TYR A 534 -47.54 47.29 -23.53
C TYR A 534 -48.83 48.11 -23.58
N THR A 535 -48.76 49.44 -23.57
CA THR A 535 -49.88 50.23 -24.11
C THR A 535 -49.81 50.21 -25.64
N VAL A 536 -50.90 50.51 -26.35
CA VAL A 536 -50.92 50.59 -27.83
C VAL A 536 -49.81 51.51 -28.36
N ALA A 537 -49.56 52.64 -27.69
CA ALA A 537 -48.49 53.56 -28.05
C ALA A 537 -47.08 53.05 -27.69
N GLY A 538 -46.97 52.14 -26.72
CA GLY A 538 -45.73 51.51 -26.29
C GLY A 538 -45.42 50.20 -27.00
N LEU A 539 -46.25 49.77 -27.96
CA LEU A 539 -46.00 48.55 -28.72
C LEU A 539 -44.70 48.69 -29.53
N PRO A 540 -43.83 47.65 -29.55
CA PRO A 540 -42.58 47.70 -30.30
C PRO A 540 -42.83 48.05 -31.78
N THR A 541 -42.03 48.94 -32.32
CA THR A 541 -42.00 49.24 -33.76
C THR A 541 -40.73 48.65 -34.38
N THR A 542 -40.71 48.49 -35.70
CA THR A 542 -39.50 48.06 -36.42
C THR A 542 -38.30 49.00 -36.22
N SER A 543 -38.54 50.24 -35.79
CA SER A 543 -37.48 51.19 -35.40
C SER A 543 -36.95 50.99 -33.98
N THR A 544 -37.69 50.33 -33.09
CA THR A 544 -37.29 50.15 -31.67
C THR A 544 -36.70 48.79 -31.37
N THR A 545 -37.00 47.76 -32.17
CA THR A 545 -36.45 46.41 -31.99
C THR A 545 -36.18 45.76 -33.35
N SER A 546 -34.94 45.28 -33.57
CA SER A 546 -34.56 44.54 -34.77
C SER A 546 -35.28 43.20 -34.94
N ASP A 547 -35.91 42.73 -33.87
CA ASP A 547 -36.44 41.36 -33.77
C ASP A 547 -37.96 41.29 -34.00
N LEU A 548 -38.61 42.43 -34.28
CA LEU A 548 -40.04 42.45 -34.58
C LEU A 548 -40.32 41.85 -35.96
N LYS A 549 -40.88 40.64 -35.99
CA LYS A 549 -41.24 39.91 -37.22
C LYS A 549 -42.74 39.68 -37.29
N ALA A 550 -43.26 39.50 -38.51
CA ALA A 550 -44.65 39.10 -38.71
C ALA A 550 -44.95 37.83 -37.88
N GLY A 551 -46.06 37.83 -37.14
CA GLY A 551 -46.45 36.76 -36.23
C GLY A 551 -46.04 36.96 -34.77
N CYS A 552 -45.23 37.98 -34.43
CA CYS A 552 -44.99 38.33 -33.02
C CYS A 552 -46.32 38.63 -32.32
N MET A 553 -46.51 38.12 -31.09
CA MET A 553 -47.73 38.32 -30.30
C MET A 553 -47.40 38.98 -28.96
N THR A 554 -48.25 39.89 -28.48
CA THR A 554 -48.09 40.55 -27.18
C THR A 554 -49.45 41.00 -26.64
N PHE A 555 -49.51 41.60 -25.45
CA PHE A 555 -50.75 42.16 -24.91
C PHE A 555 -50.70 43.69 -24.89
N ALA A 556 -51.67 44.35 -25.52
CA ALA A 556 -51.85 45.79 -25.44
C ALA A 556 -52.82 46.10 -24.30
N SER A 557 -52.33 46.58 -23.14
CA SER A 557 -53.09 46.78 -21.90
C SER A 557 -54.25 47.78 -22.00
N ASN A 558 -54.16 48.73 -22.93
CA ASN A 558 -55.23 49.65 -23.29
C ASN A 558 -55.70 49.46 -24.73
N GLY A 559 -55.41 48.31 -25.35
CA GLY A 559 -55.90 48.02 -26.69
C GLY A 559 -57.41 47.76 -26.71
N ARG A 560 -58.07 48.27 -27.74
CA ARG A 560 -59.52 48.30 -27.91
C ARG A 560 -60.03 47.08 -28.68
N LYS A 561 -61.12 46.47 -28.19
CA LYS A 561 -61.92 45.48 -28.94
C LYS A 561 -62.92 46.18 -29.85
N PRO A 562 -63.38 45.55 -30.96
CA PRO A 562 -64.27 46.21 -31.92
C PRO A 562 -65.55 46.83 -31.33
N SER A 563 -66.05 46.28 -30.22
CA SER A 563 -67.27 46.74 -29.53
C SER A 563 -67.04 47.84 -28.48
N GLU A 564 -65.80 48.21 -28.19
CA GLU A 564 -65.47 49.23 -27.19
C GLU A 564 -65.49 50.62 -27.80
N ALA A 565 -65.93 51.64 -27.06
CA ALA A 565 -65.84 53.03 -27.49
C ALA A 565 -64.39 53.54 -27.46
N ALA A 566 -64.09 54.61 -28.20
CA ALA A 566 -62.76 55.22 -28.19
C ALA A 566 -62.34 55.63 -26.77
N GLY A 567 -61.10 55.30 -26.36
CA GLY A 567 -60.57 55.55 -25.02
C GLY A 567 -61.08 54.61 -23.92
N ALA A 568 -61.82 53.56 -24.27
CA ALA A 568 -62.33 52.55 -23.34
C ALA A 568 -61.58 51.20 -23.41
N GLY A 569 -60.39 51.14 -24.04
CA GLY A 569 -59.65 49.90 -24.23
C GLY A 569 -59.39 49.16 -22.92
N THR A 570 -59.96 47.95 -22.78
CA THR A 570 -59.78 47.09 -21.59
C THR A 570 -58.59 46.14 -21.69
N GLY A 571 -57.90 46.20 -22.83
CA GLY A 571 -56.76 45.39 -23.14
C GLY A 571 -57.10 44.25 -24.10
N VAL A 572 -56.22 44.04 -25.09
CA VAL A 572 -56.42 43.02 -26.13
C VAL A 572 -55.09 42.37 -26.50
N SER A 573 -55.14 41.07 -26.78
CA SER A 573 -54.01 40.38 -27.42
C SER A 573 -53.85 40.89 -28.84
N VAL A 574 -52.61 41.18 -29.22
CA VAL A 574 -52.27 41.73 -30.53
C VAL A 574 -51.22 40.87 -31.21
N PHE A 575 -51.22 40.86 -32.54
CA PHE A 575 -50.16 40.26 -33.35
C PHE A 575 -49.60 41.26 -34.36
N TYR A 576 -48.31 41.19 -34.65
CA TYR A 576 -47.69 42.03 -35.68
C TYR A 576 -47.86 41.38 -37.05
N ASP A 577 -48.47 42.05 -38.01
CA ASP A 577 -48.73 41.50 -39.36
C ASP A 577 -47.54 41.65 -40.33
N GLY A 578 -46.44 42.24 -39.85
CA GLY A 578 -45.28 42.64 -40.67
C GLY A 578 -45.20 44.16 -40.89
N THR A 579 -46.31 44.88 -40.72
CA THR A 579 -46.40 46.33 -40.91
C THR A 579 -46.92 47.06 -39.68
N LYS A 580 -47.85 46.45 -38.94
CA LYS A 580 -48.51 47.06 -37.76
C LYS A 580 -48.95 46.00 -36.76
N TRP A 581 -49.27 46.43 -35.55
CA TRP A 581 -49.93 45.59 -34.56
C TRP A 581 -51.42 45.56 -34.83
N CYS A 582 -51.96 44.35 -34.94
CA CYS A 582 -53.36 44.09 -35.20
C CYS A 582 -54.00 43.45 -33.98
N SER A 583 -55.25 43.82 -33.69
CA SER A 583 -56.07 43.17 -32.68
C SER A 583 -56.37 41.74 -33.12
N MET A 584 -56.20 40.77 -32.22
CA MET A 584 -56.61 39.38 -32.49
C MET A 584 -58.12 39.22 -32.64
N CYS A 585 -58.93 40.21 -32.22
CA CYS A 585 -60.39 40.12 -32.29
C CYS A 585 -60.93 40.29 -33.71
N ASP A 586 -60.30 41.11 -34.54
CA ASP A 586 -60.81 41.46 -35.87
C ASP A 586 -59.74 41.58 -36.96
N GLY A 587 -58.46 41.48 -36.61
CA GLY A 587 -57.33 41.62 -37.55
C GLY A 587 -57.07 43.06 -38.00
N ASN A 588 -57.79 44.05 -37.48
CA ASN A 588 -57.53 45.45 -37.78
C ASN A 588 -56.41 46.01 -36.90
N ALA A 589 -55.86 47.16 -37.27
CA ALA A 589 -54.85 47.85 -36.47
C ALA A 589 -55.37 48.09 -35.05
N VAL A 590 -54.57 47.74 -34.04
CA VAL A 590 -54.99 47.96 -32.65
C VAL A 590 -55.02 49.46 -32.34
N GLU A 591 -56.11 49.91 -31.73
CA GLU A 591 -56.33 51.28 -31.29
C GLU A 591 -56.48 51.32 -29.76
N ALA A 592 -56.27 52.48 -29.15
CA ALA A 592 -56.43 52.69 -27.71
C ALA A 592 -57.85 53.11 -27.29
#